data_AF-A0A1G7MKC0-F1
#
_entry.id   AF-A0A1G7MKC0-F1
#
_cell.length_a   1.000
_cell.length_b   1.000
_cell.length_c   1.000
_cell.angle_alpha   90.00
_cell.angle_beta   90.00
_cell.angle_gamma   90.00
#
_symmetry.space_group_name_H-M   'P 1'
#
loop_
_entity.id
_entity.type
_entity.pdbx_description
1 polymer ?
#
loop_
_entity_poly.entity_id
_entity_poly.type
_entity_poly.pdbx_seq_one_letter_code
_entity_poly.pdbx_strand_id
1 'polypeptide(L)'
;MASDHPFHAVAALAAARGSPDLQIKVERGGDYVRLYCTDPALFFKHRDDPSDSFDREAFGQSKRILLSADDCDAGPEATLALIETLLEKFADYTFQRP
;
A
#
# COMPACT_ATOMS: atom_id res chain seq x y z
N MET A 1 13.80 9.02 14.19
CA MET A 1 14.02 9.30 12.76
C MET A 1 12.98 8.47 12.05
N ALA A 2 12.06 9.09 11.31
CA ALA A 2 11.06 8.34 10.56
C ALA A 2 11.83 7.49 9.54
N SER A 3 11.73 6.18 9.65
CA SER A 3 12.33 5.23 8.72
C SER A 3 11.95 5.64 7.29
N ASP A 4 12.93 5.77 6.40
CA ASP A 4 12.73 6.11 4.97
C ASP A 4 12.01 4.96 4.25
N HIS A 5 10.74 4.74 4.61
CA HIS A 5 9.95 3.69 4.02
C HIS A 5 9.60 4.08 2.57
N PRO A 6 9.80 3.21 1.57
CA PRO A 6 9.62 3.54 0.14
C PRO A 6 8.21 4.07 -0.15
N PHE A 7 7.21 3.60 0.60
CA PHE A 7 5.82 4.04 0.46
C PHE A 7 5.59 5.54 0.72
N HIS A 8 6.43 6.22 1.50
CA HIS A 8 6.31 7.67 1.65
C HIS A 8 6.52 8.40 0.32
N ALA A 9 7.55 8.00 -0.42
CA ALA A 9 7.85 8.56 -1.74
C ALA A 9 6.76 8.18 -2.76
N VAL A 10 6.29 6.94 -2.73
CA VAL A 10 5.20 6.46 -3.60
C VAL A 10 3.90 7.24 -3.35
N ALA A 11 3.51 7.44 -2.08
CA ALA A 11 2.30 8.19 -1.74
C ALA A 11 2.38 9.65 -2.18
N ALA A 12 3.54 10.29 -1.96
CA ALA A 12 3.77 11.66 -2.42
C ALA A 12 3.69 11.76 -3.95
N LEU A 13 4.24 10.79 -4.66
CA LEU A 13 4.17 10.72 -6.12
C LEU A 13 2.74 10.49 -6.63
N ALA A 14 1.98 9.58 -6.00
CA ALA A 14 0.58 9.32 -6.33
C ALA A 14 -0.28 10.58 -6.15
N ALA A 15 -0.10 11.28 -5.03
CA ALA A 15 -0.78 12.55 -4.77
C ALA A 15 -0.41 13.62 -5.82
N ALA A 16 0.86 13.68 -6.23
CA ALA A 16 1.32 14.61 -7.26
C ALA A 16 0.78 14.28 -8.66
N ARG A 17 0.55 12.99 -8.96
CA ARG A 17 -0.03 12.53 -10.24
C ARG A 17 -1.55 12.63 -10.30
N GLY A 18 -2.22 12.90 -9.18
CA GLY A 18 -3.67 12.99 -9.11
C GLY A 18 -4.35 11.62 -9.01
N SER A 19 -3.72 10.66 -8.33
CA SER A 19 -4.32 9.39 -7.93
C SER A 19 -4.82 9.49 -6.47
N PRO A 20 -5.99 10.12 -6.21
CA PRO A 20 -6.46 10.42 -4.85
C PRO A 20 -6.83 9.18 -4.03
N ASP A 21 -7.07 8.06 -4.71
CA ASP A 21 -7.58 6.84 -4.07
C ASP A 21 -6.47 6.07 -3.34
N LEU A 22 -5.20 6.30 -3.72
CA LEU A 22 -4.06 5.70 -3.03
C LEU A 22 -3.63 6.56 -1.84
N GLN A 23 -3.91 6.06 -0.64
CA GLN A 23 -3.60 6.72 0.62
C GLN A 23 -2.50 5.98 1.37
N ILE A 24 -1.79 6.71 2.24
CA ILE A 24 -0.77 6.14 3.12
C ILE A 24 -1.26 6.18 4.56
N LYS A 25 -1.11 5.06 5.28
CA LYS A 25 -1.34 4.95 6.70
C LYS A 25 0.00 4.78 7.41
N VAL A 26 0.29 5.73 8.29
CA VAL A 26 1.50 5.73 9.12
C VAL A 26 1.05 5.74 10.57
N GLU A 27 1.45 4.72 11.33
CA GLU A 27 1.12 4.58 12.74
C GLU A 27 2.37 4.23 13.54
N ARG A 28 2.23 4.11 14.87
CA ARG A 28 3.34 3.69 15.76
C ARG A 28 4.59 4.56 15.62
N GLY A 29 4.42 5.86 15.34
CA GLY A 29 5.55 6.79 15.21
C GLY A 29 6.40 6.60 13.95
N GLY A 30 5.91 5.87 12.94
CA GLY A 30 6.62 5.61 11.69
C GLY A 30 7.03 4.16 11.49
N ASP A 31 6.86 3.30 12.50
CA ASP A 31 7.19 1.86 12.40
C ASP A 31 6.15 1.06 11.61
N TYR A 32 4.92 1.59 11.54
CA TYR A 32 3.84 0.99 10.75
C TYR A 32 3.57 1.87 9.55
N VAL A 33 3.84 1.35 8.34
CA VAL A 33 3.57 2.06 7.08
C VAL A 33 2.86 1.14 6.10
N ARG A 34 1.68 1.54 5.60
CA ARG A 34 0.93 0.84 4.55
C ARG A 34 0.42 1.81 3.52
N LEU A 35 0.37 1.38 2.26
CA LEU A 35 -0.46 2.04 1.26
C LEU A 35 -1.79 1.32 1.19
N TYR A 36 -2.87 2.04 0.92
CA TYR A 36 -4.18 1.43 0.78
C TYR A 36 -5.05 2.22 -0.18
N CYS A 37 -6.03 1.53 -0.74
CA CYS A 37 -7.11 2.08 -1.54
C CYS A 37 -8.44 1.57 -0.96
N THR A 38 -9.46 2.43 -0.97
CA THR A 38 -10.80 2.09 -0.48
C THR A 38 -11.68 1.49 -1.57
N ASP A 39 -11.43 1.82 -2.84
CA ASP A 39 -12.18 1.32 -3.98
C ASP A 39 -11.25 1.20 -5.21
N PRO A 40 -10.73 -0.01 -5.53
CA PRO A 40 -10.99 -1.28 -4.85
C PRO A 40 -10.35 -1.37 -3.46
N ALA A 41 -10.98 -2.13 -2.55
CA ALA A 41 -10.51 -2.31 -1.17
C ALA A 41 -9.22 -3.15 -1.10
N LEU A 42 -8.07 -2.51 -1.30
CA LEU A 42 -6.74 -3.12 -1.29
C LEU A 42 -5.83 -2.42 -0.28
N PHE A 43 -4.90 -3.17 0.30
CA PHE A 43 -3.77 -2.57 1.00
C PHE A 43 -2.47 -3.26 0.62
N PHE A 44 -1.42 -2.47 0.51
CA PHE A 44 -0.08 -2.87 0.14
C PHE A 44 0.82 -2.83 1.36
N LYS A 45 1.58 -3.90 1.52
CA LYS A 45 2.52 -4.10 2.61
C LYS A 45 3.89 -4.44 2.02
N HIS A 46 4.95 -3.83 2.52
CA HIS A 46 6.31 -4.22 2.18
C HIS A 46 6.62 -5.59 2.78
N ARG A 47 7.30 -6.46 2.03
CA ARG A 47 7.56 -7.84 2.46
C ARG A 47 8.32 -7.91 3.78
N ASP A 48 9.28 -7.02 3.97
CA ASP A 48 10.13 -6.98 5.18
C ASP A 48 9.45 -6.27 6.36
N ASP A 49 8.29 -5.66 6.16
CA ASP A 49 7.57 -5.04 7.26
C ASP A 49 7.05 -6.10 8.23
N PRO A 50 7.14 -5.84 9.55
CA PRO A 50 6.56 -6.73 10.54
C PRO A 50 5.05 -6.87 10.30
N SER A 51 4.53 -8.07 10.56
CA SER A 51 3.08 -8.26 10.60
C SER A 51 2.56 -7.65 11.89
N ASP A 52 1.61 -6.73 11.77
CA ASP A 52 0.99 -6.07 12.92
C ASP A 52 -0.47 -6.49 12.99
N SER A 53 -0.96 -6.71 14.22
CA SER A 53 -2.39 -6.86 14.50
C SER A 53 -3.26 -5.75 13.88
N PHE A 54 -2.68 -4.56 13.73
CA PHE A 54 -3.32 -3.40 13.13
C PHE A 54 -3.68 -3.60 11.65
N ASP A 55 -2.97 -4.49 10.92
CA ASP A 55 -3.35 -4.84 9.54
C ASP A 55 -4.78 -5.40 9.49
N ARG A 56 -5.17 -6.20 10.49
CA ARG A 56 -6.52 -6.77 10.57
C ARG A 56 -7.55 -5.77 11.09
N GLU A 57 -7.15 -4.87 11.98
CA GLU A 57 -8.02 -3.84 12.55
C GLU A 57 -8.40 -2.79 11.49
N ALA A 58 -7.41 -2.27 10.75
CA ALA A 58 -7.61 -1.24 9.75
C ALA A 58 -8.06 -1.78 8.38
N PHE A 59 -7.57 -2.96 7.99
CA PHE A 59 -7.73 -3.51 6.63
C PHE A 59 -8.39 -4.89 6.60
N GLY A 60 -9.13 -5.26 7.66
CA GLY A 60 -9.77 -6.58 7.77
C GLY A 60 -10.80 -6.92 6.68
N GLN A 61 -11.23 -5.93 5.88
CA GLN A 61 -12.12 -6.09 4.73
C GLN A 61 -11.41 -5.79 3.39
N SER A 62 -10.11 -5.50 3.41
CA SER A 62 -9.32 -5.21 2.22
C SER A 62 -8.42 -6.39 1.88
N LYS A 63 -8.10 -6.56 0.60
CA LYS A 63 -7.14 -7.57 0.18
C LYS A 63 -5.71 -7.09 0.39
N ARG A 64 -4.92 -7.92 1.07
CA ARG A 64 -3.49 -7.68 1.25
C ARG A 64 -2.72 -8.02 -0.01
N ILE A 65 -1.94 -7.08 -0.51
CA ILE A 65 -0.93 -7.28 -1.53
C ILE A 65 0.45 -7.10 -0.89
N LEU A 66 1.32 -8.10 -1.03
CA LEU A 66 2.70 -8.02 -0.55
C LEU A 66 3.58 -7.57 -1.71
N LEU A 67 4.27 -6.46 -1.54
CA LEU A 67 5.30 -5.98 -2.46
C LEU A 67 6.66 -6.47 -1.96
N SER A 68 7.46 -7.05 -2.85
CA SER A 68 8.82 -7.47 -2.53
C SER A 68 9.76 -6.27 -2.36
N ALA A 69 10.95 -6.52 -1.80
CA ALA A 69 12.00 -5.50 -1.75
C ALA A 69 12.36 -5.03 -3.18
N ASP A 70 12.51 -5.95 -4.13
CA ASP A 70 12.82 -5.63 -5.53
C ASP A 70 11.76 -4.72 -6.17
N ASP A 71 10.47 -4.94 -5.88
CA ASP A 71 9.37 -4.09 -6.37
C ASP A 71 9.46 -2.64 -5.84
N CYS A 72 10.05 -2.46 -4.67
CA CYS A 72 10.20 -1.17 -3.99
C CYS A 72 11.55 -0.50 -4.29
N ASP A 73 12.60 -1.29 -4.52
CA ASP A 73 13.95 -0.85 -4.87
C ASP A 73 14.05 -0.35 -6.32
N ALA A 74 13.11 -0.75 -7.18
CA ALA A 74 12.97 -0.20 -8.54
C ALA A 74 12.64 1.31 -8.58
N GLY A 75 12.35 1.92 -7.42
CA GLY A 75 12.10 3.34 -7.24
C GLY A 75 10.59 3.68 -7.24
N PRO A 76 10.23 4.86 -6.70
CA PRO A 76 8.83 5.20 -6.41
C PRO A 76 7.94 5.24 -7.65
N GLU A 77 8.48 5.56 -8.82
CA GLU A 77 7.73 5.57 -10.08
C GLU A 77 7.37 4.16 -10.56
N ALA A 78 8.32 3.23 -10.49
CA ALA A 78 8.10 1.83 -10.87
C ALA A 78 7.15 1.15 -9.88
N THR A 79 7.34 1.38 -8.57
CA THR A 79 6.44 0.86 -7.54
C THR A 79 5.03 1.44 -7.69
N LEU A 80 4.88 2.73 -7.99
CA LEU A 80 3.57 3.33 -8.23
C LEU A 80 2.90 2.71 -9.46
N ALA A 81 3.60 2.58 -10.59
CA ALA A 81 3.05 1.97 -11.80
C ALA A 81 2.60 0.51 -11.57
N LEU A 82 3.36 -0.25 -10.77
CA LEU A 82 2.98 -1.59 -10.34
C LEU A 82 1.69 -1.56 -9.50
N ILE A 83 1.59 -0.64 -8.53
CA ILE A 83 0.40 -0.47 -7.69
C ILE A 83 -0.82 -0.10 -8.55
N GLU A 84 -0.68 0.84 -9.49
CA GLU A 84 -1.74 1.24 -10.42
C GLU A 84 -2.21 0.03 -11.26
N THR A 85 -1.28 -0.76 -11.79
CA THR A 85 -1.60 -2.00 -12.52
C THR A 85 -2.35 -3.01 -11.64
N LEU A 86 -1.98 -3.11 -10.36
CA LEU A 86 -2.65 -3.99 -9.40
C LEU A 86 -4.05 -3.47 -9.04
N LEU A 87 -4.22 -2.17 -8.88
CA LEU A 87 -5.52 -1.53 -8.66
C LEU A 87 -6.45 -1.80 -9.84
N GLU A 88 -5.99 -1.61 -11.08
CA GLU A 88 -6.77 -1.93 -12.28
C GLU A 88 -7.11 -3.43 -12.35
N LYS A 89 -6.12 -4.31 -12.11
CA LYS A 89 -6.32 -5.76 -12.12
C LYS A 89 -7.33 -6.24 -11.08
N PHE A 90 -7.43 -5.53 -9.96
CA PHE A 90 -8.36 -5.83 -8.88
C PHE A 90 -9.53 -4.85 -8.80
N ALA A 91 -9.82 -4.08 -9.86
CA ALA A 91 -10.95 -3.15 -9.89
C ALA A 91 -12.28 -3.86 -9.62
N ASP A 92 -12.44 -5.07 -10.14
CA ASP A 92 -13.64 -5.91 -9.91
C ASP A 92 -13.54 -6.77 -8.63
N TYR A 93 -12.53 -6.56 -7.78
CA TYR A 93 -12.36 -7.35 -6.56
C TYR A 93 -13.41 -6.97 -5.51
N THR A 94 -14.41 -7.82 -5.34
CA THR A 94 -15.29 -7.81 -4.17
C THR A 94 -14.72 -8.71 -3.09
N PHE A 95 -14.45 -8.15 -1.90
CA PHE A 95 -14.07 -8.93 -0.73
C PHE A 95 -15.17 -9.95 -0.39
N GLN A 96 -14.84 -11.23 -0.47
CA GLN A 96 -15.71 -12.32 -0.03
C GLN A 96 -15.19 -12.83 1.31
N ARG A 97 -16.02 -12.69 2.36
CA ARG A 97 -15.76 -13.32 3.67
C ARG A 97 -15.79 -14.85 3.46
N PRO A 98 -14.75 -15.60 3.87
CA PRO A 98 -14.87 -17.05 3.99
C PRO A 98 -15.86 -17.43 5.09
#